data_AF-A0A182PL23-F1
#
_entry.id   AF-A0A182PL23-F1
#
_cell.length_a   1.000
_cell.length_b   1.000
_cell.length_c   1.000
_cell.angle_alpha   90.00
_cell.angle_beta   90.00
_cell.angle_gamma   90.00
#
_symmetry.space_group_name_H-M   'P 1'
#
loop_
_entity.id
_entity.type
_entity.pdbx_description
1 polymer ?
#
loop_
_entity_poly.entity_id
_entity_poly.type
_entity_poly.pdbx_seq_one_letter_code
_entity_poly.pdbx_strand_id
1 'polypeptide(L)'
;MESQDNSAVTTRTTVTTKTVASSAPKPMSPFAKFRQLDKQNSLSSQSPPNSPKTPSTPTTPSGAMGPMFKFTDPALNRRAATVKDQLLQWCQMKTKEYENVKIENFSTSWSDGMAFCALIHHFLPDAFDFSKLTPQQRRHNFTLAFRVADEKAGIAPLLDVDDMVAMRKPDWKCVFTYVQSIYRRFKNEL
;
A
#
# COMPACT_ATOMS: atom_id res chain seq x y z
N MET A 1 31.72 71.14 3.78
CA MET A 1 32.49 69.88 3.76
C MET A 1 31.49 68.80 4.09
N GLU A 2 30.81 68.30 3.05
CA GLU A 2 31.19 67.08 2.31
C GLU A 2 30.90 65.84 3.14
N SER A 3 30.33 64.72 2.69
CA SER A 3 29.66 64.23 1.47
C SER A 3 29.27 62.79 1.92
N GLN A 4 28.00 62.38 1.90
CA GLN A 4 27.43 61.52 0.86
C GLN A 4 28.23 60.22 0.60
N ASP A 5 27.75 59.06 1.05
CA ASP A 5 27.25 57.98 0.16
C ASP A 5 26.62 56.80 0.92
N ASN A 6 25.65 56.25 0.22
CA ASN A 6 24.76 55.10 0.37
C ASN A 6 25.43 53.75 0.73
N SER A 7 24.66 52.83 1.33
CA SER A 7 24.33 51.50 0.73
C SER A 7 24.06 50.41 1.77
N ALA A 8 22.81 49.93 1.75
CA ALA A 8 22.43 48.65 2.30
C ALA A 8 23.13 47.51 1.52
N VAL A 9 23.78 46.59 2.23
CA VAL A 9 24.29 45.34 1.65
C VAL A 9 23.58 44.16 2.29
N THR A 10 22.61 43.65 1.51
CA THR A 10 22.00 42.34 1.60
C THR A 10 23.06 41.26 1.48
N THR A 11 23.29 40.50 2.55
CA THR A 11 24.11 39.28 2.50
C THR A 11 23.35 38.20 1.72
N ARG A 12 23.60 38.11 0.41
CA ARG A 12 23.24 36.94 -0.41
C ARG A 12 24.22 35.82 -0.13
N THR A 13 23.82 34.82 0.66
CA THR A 13 24.52 33.54 0.72
C THR A 13 24.19 32.75 -0.55
N THR A 14 25.09 32.80 -1.53
CA THR A 14 25.12 31.85 -2.65
C THR A 14 25.58 30.48 -2.14
N VAL A 15 24.67 29.52 -2.04
CA VAL A 15 25.04 28.11 -1.89
C VAL A 15 25.16 27.51 -3.28
N THR A 16 26.40 27.41 -3.75
CA THR A 16 26.78 26.69 -4.97
C THR A 16 26.54 25.19 -4.76
N THR A 17 25.69 24.64 -5.62
CA THR A 17 25.44 23.21 -5.79
C THR A 17 26.72 22.47 -6.17
N LYS A 18 27.11 21.48 -5.35
CA LYS A 18 27.92 20.35 -5.78
C LYS A 18 27.11 19.08 -5.56
N THR A 19 26.66 18.53 -6.68
CA THR A 19 26.07 17.21 -6.83
C THR A 19 26.96 16.15 -6.21
N VAL A 20 26.50 15.55 -5.11
CA VAL A 20 26.90 14.21 -4.69
C VAL A 20 25.62 13.37 -4.67
N ALA A 21 25.56 12.40 -5.59
CA ALA A 21 24.48 11.43 -5.65
C ALA A 21 24.59 10.50 -4.43
N SER A 22 24.02 10.91 -3.30
CA SER A 22 23.75 10.05 -2.16
C SER A 22 22.29 9.63 -2.23
N SER A 23 22.04 8.45 -2.78
CA SER A 23 20.75 7.77 -2.74
C SER A 23 20.38 7.47 -1.28
N ALA A 24 19.69 8.41 -0.63
CA ALA A 24 19.03 8.15 0.63
C ALA A 24 17.97 7.04 0.40
N PRO A 25 17.94 5.98 1.22
CA PRO A 25 16.93 4.95 1.08
C PRO A 25 15.59 5.57 1.48
N LYS A 26 14.66 5.66 0.51
CA LYS A 26 13.25 5.94 0.80
C LYS A 26 12.79 5.00 1.91
N PRO A 27 12.05 5.46 2.93
CA PRO A 27 11.55 4.58 3.98
C PRO A 27 10.70 3.50 3.31
N MET A 28 11.22 2.27 3.32
CA MET A 28 10.58 1.13 2.68
C MET A 28 9.22 0.90 3.34
N SER A 29 8.19 0.63 2.53
CA SER A 29 6.91 0.17 3.06
C SER A 29 7.14 -1.02 4.00
N PRO A 30 6.46 -1.09 5.16
CA PRO A 30 6.56 -2.21 6.09
C PRO A 30 6.39 -3.58 5.41
N PHE A 31 5.60 -3.64 4.34
CA PHE A 31 5.38 -4.85 3.56
C PHE A 31 6.57 -5.24 2.66
N ALA A 32 7.31 -4.26 2.14
CA ALA A 32 8.52 -4.52 1.36
C ALA A 32 9.59 -5.19 2.24
N LYS A 33 9.71 -4.76 3.51
CA LYS A 33 10.64 -5.35 4.48
C LYS A 33 10.26 -6.80 4.81
N PHE A 34 8.96 -7.08 4.99
CA PHE A 34 8.46 -8.43 5.26
C PHE A 34 8.73 -9.40 4.10
N ARG A 35 8.55 -8.96 2.84
CA ARG A 35 8.83 -9.78 1.66
C ARG A 35 10.31 -10.08 1.48
N GLN A 36 11.18 -9.14 1.83
CA GLN A 36 12.62 -9.32 1.68
C GLN A 36 13.18 -10.39 2.64
N LEU A 37 12.59 -10.51 3.83
CA LEU A 37 12.87 -11.60 4.77
C LEU A 37 12.46 -12.98 4.22
N ASP A 38 11.29 -13.08 3.59
CA ASP A 38 10.81 -14.33 2.98
C ASP A 38 11.67 -14.77 1.78
N LYS A 39 12.09 -13.81 0.96
CA LYS A 39 12.95 -14.04 -0.22
C LYS A 39 14.37 -14.48 0.17
N GLN A 40 14.88 -14.03 1.32
CA GLN A 40 16.19 -14.45 1.84
C GLN A 40 16.17 -15.89 2.39
N ASN A 41 15.01 -16.40 2.80
CA ASN A 41 14.86 -17.78 3.28
C ASN A 41 14.79 -18.83 2.14
N SER A 42 14.68 -18.40 0.87
CA SER A 42 14.48 -19.29 -0.28
C SER A 42 15.79 -19.73 -0.98
N LEU A 43 16.97 -19.33 -0.49
CA LEU A 43 18.28 -19.65 -1.10
C LEU A 43 19.13 -20.68 -0.33
N SER A 44 18.58 -21.29 0.73
CA SER A 44 19.25 -22.37 1.47
C SER A 44 18.34 -23.59 1.61
N SER A 45 18.25 -24.42 0.58
CA SER A 45 17.91 -25.85 0.73
C SER A 45 18.20 -26.62 -0.57
N GLN A 46 19.38 -27.26 -0.63
CA GLN A 46 19.60 -28.45 -1.45
C GLN A 46 19.34 -29.69 -0.57
N SER A 47 18.55 -30.65 -1.06
CA SER A 47 18.22 -31.98 -0.49
C SER A 47 19.19 -33.07 -1.03
N PRO A 48 19.09 -34.40 -0.73
CA PRO A 48 18.54 -35.25 0.38
C PRO A 48 19.60 -36.34 0.82
N PRO A 49 19.34 -37.57 1.39
CA PRO A 49 18.11 -38.25 1.84
C PRO A 49 18.16 -38.97 3.22
N ASN A 50 16.99 -39.23 3.81
CA ASN A 50 16.64 -40.52 4.46
C ASN A 50 15.22 -40.46 5.07
N SER A 51 14.37 -41.42 4.69
CA SER A 51 13.16 -41.81 5.42
C SER A 51 13.58 -42.54 6.72
N PRO A 52 12.83 -42.44 7.82
CA PRO A 52 11.82 -43.47 8.11
C PRO A 52 10.58 -43.03 8.94
N LYS A 53 9.52 -43.83 8.76
CA LYS A 53 8.42 -44.21 9.67
C LYS A 53 7.59 -43.14 10.40
N THR A 54 6.28 -43.25 10.14
CA THR A 54 5.14 -42.82 10.94
C THR A 54 5.29 -43.11 12.43
N PRO A 55 4.93 -42.14 13.30
CA PRO A 55 4.48 -42.46 14.66
C PRO A 55 2.98 -42.22 14.80
N SER A 56 2.34 -43.25 15.32
CA SER A 56 1.02 -43.33 15.92
C SER A 56 0.63 -42.12 16.79
N THR A 57 -0.66 -41.78 16.68
CA THR A 57 -1.45 -40.97 17.63
C THR A 57 -1.10 -41.25 19.09
N PRO A 58 -0.83 -40.21 19.91
CA PRO A 58 -0.84 -40.33 21.36
C PRO A 58 -2.22 -39.97 21.91
N THR A 59 -2.79 -40.90 22.67
CA THR A 59 -3.93 -40.76 23.57
C THR A 59 -3.62 -39.71 24.64
N THR A 60 -4.46 -38.68 24.76
CA THR A 60 -4.32 -37.60 25.76
C THR A 60 -4.95 -38.00 27.10
N PRO A 61 -4.26 -37.90 28.25
CA PRO A 61 -4.90 -37.78 29.55
C PRO A 61 -5.07 -36.31 29.96
N SER A 62 -6.09 -36.09 30.77
CA SER A 62 -6.55 -34.84 31.39
C SER A 62 -5.44 -34.04 32.10
N GLY A 63 -5.47 -32.70 32.01
CA GLY A 63 -4.73 -31.81 32.92
C GLY A 63 -4.25 -30.46 32.35
N ALA A 64 -5.04 -29.41 32.57
CA ALA A 64 -4.66 -28.03 32.94
C ALA A 64 -3.58 -27.21 32.15
N MET A 65 -4.03 -26.05 31.64
CA MET A 65 -3.37 -24.72 31.64
C MET A 65 -2.27 -24.40 30.60
N GLY A 66 -2.65 -23.60 29.59
CA GLY A 66 -1.76 -22.79 28.74
C GLY A 66 -2.57 -21.82 27.86
N PRO A 67 -2.15 -20.55 27.65
CA PRO A 67 -2.99 -19.52 27.02
C PRO A 67 -3.10 -19.79 25.52
N MET A 68 -4.28 -20.27 25.16
CA MET A 68 -4.63 -20.62 23.80
C MET A 68 -5.16 -19.36 23.09
N PHE A 69 -4.25 -18.54 22.55
CA PHE A 69 -4.61 -17.49 21.60
C PHE A 69 -5.10 -18.14 20.29
N LYS A 70 -6.36 -18.59 20.27
CA LYS A 70 -7.05 -19.06 19.06
C LYS A 70 -7.37 -17.85 18.19
N PHE A 71 -6.49 -17.56 17.24
CA PHE A 71 -6.71 -16.56 16.18
C PHE A 71 -7.88 -16.93 15.23
N THR A 72 -8.52 -18.08 15.42
CA THR A 72 -9.58 -18.61 14.55
C THR A 72 -10.97 -18.45 15.15
N ASP A 73 -11.30 -17.29 15.73
CA ASP A 73 -12.67 -17.02 16.17
C ASP A 73 -13.59 -16.91 14.93
N PRO A 74 -14.57 -17.82 14.75
CA PRO A 74 -15.46 -17.82 13.59
C PRO A 74 -16.39 -16.60 13.57
N ALA A 75 -16.68 -15.97 14.71
CA ALA A 75 -17.43 -14.72 14.76
C ALA A 75 -16.57 -13.54 14.26
N LEU A 76 -15.27 -13.51 14.57
CA LEU A 76 -14.35 -12.51 14.00
C LEU A 76 -14.23 -12.67 12.48
N ASN A 77 -14.12 -13.91 11.99
CA ASN A 77 -14.05 -14.18 10.55
C ASN A 77 -15.33 -13.76 9.81
N ARG A 78 -16.51 -14.01 10.40
CA ARG A 78 -17.80 -13.52 9.85
C ARG A 78 -17.87 -11.99 9.82
N ARG A 79 -17.46 -11.33 10.90
CA ARG A 79 -17.39 -9.85 10.95
C ARG A 79 -16.43 -9.30 9.91
N ALA A 80 -15.27 -9.94 9.73
CA ALA A 80 -14.28 -9.54 8.72
C ALA A 80 -14.81 -9.70 7.29
N ALA A 81 -15.57 -10.77 7.01
CA ALA A 81 -16.25 -10.94 5.73
C ALA A 81 -17.27 -9.81 5.48
N THR A 82 -18.10 -9.48 6.48
CA THR A 82 -19.06 -8.37 6.38
C THR A 82 -18.37 -7.02 6.16
N VAL A 83 -17.27 -6.74 6.86
CA VAL A 83 -16.50 -5.49 6.68
C VAL A 83 -15.86 -5.42 5.30
N LYS A 84 -15.36 -6.56 4.79
CA LYS A 84 -14.78 -6.64 3.45
C LYS A 84 -15.82 -6.35 2.38
N ASP A 85 -17.02 -6.90 2.53
CA ASP A 85 -18.12 -6.68 1.58
C ASP A 85 -18.63 -5.23 1.64
N GLN A 86 -18.76 -4.65 2.83
CA GLN A 86 -19.12 -3.24 3.00
C GLN A 86 -18.10 -2.29 2.36
N LEU A 87 -16.80 -2.56 2.55
CA LEU A 87 -15.74 -1.77 1.93
C LEU A 87 -15.77 -1.91 0.41
N LEU A 88 -16.02 -3.12 -0.10
CA LEU A 88 -16.13 -3.38 -1.53
C LEU A 88 -17.30 -2.60 -2.14
N GLN A 89 -18.47 -2.68 -1.51
CA GLN A 89 -19.65 -1.91 -1.92
C GLN A 89 -19.37 -0.40 -1.90
N TRP A 90 -18.71 0.10 -0.85
CA TRP A 90 -18.33 1.51 -0.79
C TRP A 90 -17.42 1.91 -1.95
N CYS A 91 -16.40 1.10 -2.26
CA CYS A 91 -15.53 1.36 -3.41
C CYS A 91 -16.34 1.41 -4.71
N GLN A 92 -17.22 0.43 -4.94
CA GLN A 92 -18.08 0.37 -6.12
C GLN A 92 -19.00 1.58 -6.23
N MET A 93 -19.63 1.99 -5.12
CA MET A 93 -20.52 3.16 -5.10
C MET A 93 -19.78 4.45 -5.45
N LYS A 94 -18.54 4.61 -4.95
CA LYS A 94 -17.73 5.81 -5.19
C LYS A 94 -17.12 5.83 -6.59
N THR A 95 -16.84 4.66 -7.17
CA THR A 95 -16.30 4.57 -8.53
C THR A 95 -17.35 4.28 -9.60
N LYS A 96 -18.65 4.33 -9.29
CA LYS A 96 -19.73 3.97 -10.22
C LYS A 96 -19.79 4.82 -11.49
N GLU A 97 -19.25 6.04 -11.44
CA GLU A 97 -19.29 7.01 -12.54
C GLU A 97 -18.05 6.95 -13.44
N TYR A 98 -17.08 6.08 -13.11
CA TYR A 98 -15.89 5.88 -13.92
C TYR A 98 -16.07 4.71 -14.87
N GLU A 99 -16.13 5.05 -16.15
CA GLU A 99 -16.10 4.04 -17.21
C GLU A 99 -14.77 3.27 -17.16
N ASN A 100 -14.82 1.97 -17.46
CA ASN A 100 -13.67 1.05 -17.45
C ASN A 100 -13.06 0.73 -16.06
N VAL A 101 -13.74 1.07 -14.95
CA VAL A 101 -13.33 0.67 -13.60
C VAL A 101 -14.37 -0.26 -12.98
N LYS A 102 -14.03 -1.55 -12.88
CA LYS A 102 -14.88 -2.56 -12.22
C LYS A 102 -14.16 -3.18 -11.03
N ILE A 103 -14.58 -2.78 -9.83
CA ILE A 103 -14.02 -3.28 -8.58
C ILE A 103 -14.86 -4.46 -8.09
N GLU A 104 -14.36 -5.68 -8.26
CA GLU A 104 -15.03 -6.92 -7.81
C GLU A 104 -14.32 -7.58 -6.64
N ASN A 105 -13.04 -7.26 -6.43
CA ASN A 105 -12.21 -7.85 -5.40
C ASN A 105 -11.11 -6.89 -4.98
N PHE A 106 -10.37 -7.21 -3.91
CA PHE A 106 -9.19 -6.45 -3.46
C PHE A 106 -7.88 -6.98 -4.04
N SER A 107 -7.89 -7.65 -5.20
CA SER A 107 -6.68 -8.22 -5.81
C SER A 107 -6.51 -7.74 -7.26
N THR A 108 -6.92 -8.53 -8.25
CA THR A 108 -6.76 -8.24 -9.67
C THR A 108 -7.47 -6.96 -10.12
N SER A 109 -8.62 -6.60 -9.52
CA SER A 109 -9.31 -5.34 -9.84
C SER A 109 -8.50 -4.07 -9.50
N TRP A 110 -7.41 -4.21 -8.74
CA TRP A 110 -6.53 -3.09 -8.35
C TRP A 110 -5.14 -3.20 -8.99
N SER A 111 -4.91 -4.20 -9.85
CA SER A 111 -3.58 -4.54 -10.39
C SER A 111 -3.07 -3.58 -11.47
N ASP A 112 -3.96 -2.79 -12.05
CA ASP A 112 -3.69 -1.81 -13.10
C ASP A 112 -3.57 -0.36 -12.58
N GLY A 113 -3.93 -0.14 -11.31
CA GLY A 113 -3.91 1.16 -10.65
C GLY A 113 -5.11 2.05 -10.97
N MET A 114 -5.98 1.68 -11.91
CA MET A 114 -7.12 2.51 -12.31
C MET A 114 -8.14 2.64 -11.18
N ALA A 115 -8.37 1.56 -10.42
CA ALA A 115 -9.26 1.59 -9.26
C ALA A 115 -8.78 2.56 -8.17
N PHE A 116 -7.47 2.67 -7.94
CA PHE A 116 -6.93 3.66 -6.99
C PHE A 116 -7.11 5.09 -7.51
N CYS A 117 -6.79 5.33 -8.78
CA CYS A 117 -6.97 6.64 -9.39
C CYS A 117 -8.45 7.08 -9.34
N ALA A 118 -9.40 6.21 -9.72
CA ALA A 118 -10.82 6.53 -9.72
C ALA A 118 -11.33 6.86 -8.32
N LEU A 119 -10.92 6.06 -7.33
CA LEU A 119 -11.35 6.29 -5.95
C LEU A 119 -10.84 7.62 -5.40
N ILE A 120 -9.57 7.96 -5.65
CA ILE A 120 -8.98 9.22 -5.19
C ILE A 120 -9.58 10.42 -5.94
N HIS A 121 -9.73 10.30 -7.26
CA HIS A 121 -10.31 11.35 -8.11
C HIS A 121 -11.77 11.65 -7.72
N HIS A 122 -12.52 10.67 -7.19
CA HIS A 122 -13.87 10.92 -6.71
C HIS A 122 -13.94 11.92 -5.56
N PHE A 123 -12.97 11.88 -4.64
CA PHE A 123 -12.89 12.83 -3.52
C PHE A 123 -12.08 14.08 -3.87
N LEU A 124 -11.14 13.95 -4.80
CA LEU A 124 -10.21 15.00 -5.21
C LEU A 124 -10.20 15.15 -6.73
N PRO A 125 -11.31 15.61 -7.35
CA PRO A 125 -11.41 15.72 -8.80
C PRO A 125 -10.40 16.72 -9.40
N ASP A 126 -10.01 17.73 -8.63
CA ASP A 126 -9.04 18.75 -9.07
C ASP A 126 -7.57 18.29 -8.98
N ALA A 127 -7.30 17.07 -8.50
CA ALA A 127 -5.93 16.61 -8.29
C ALA A 127 -5.24 16.16 -9.59
N PHE A 128 -5.96 15.57 -10.53
CA PHE A 128 -5.45 15.12 -11.82
C PHE A 128 -6.59 14.80 -12.79
N ASP A 129 -6.29 14.69 -14.07
CA ASP A 129 -7.29 14.35 -15.10
C ASP A 129 -7.38 12.82 -15.30
N PHE A 130 -8.47 12.21 -14.83
CA PHE A 130 -8.69 10.77 -14.98
C PHE A 130 -8.86 10.33 -16.43
N SER A 131 -9.41 11.18 -17.31
CA SER A 131 -9.72 10.82 -18.71
C SER A 131 -8.46 10.51 -19.54
N LYS A 132 -7.32 11.04 -19.12
CA LYS A 132 -6.01 10.82 -19.76
C LYS A 132 -5.32 9.52 -19.29
N LEU A 133 -5.83 8.88 -18.25
CA LEU A 133 -5.23 7.68 -17.69
C LEU A 133 -5.66 6.44 -18.45
N THR A 134 -4.73 5.48 -18.55
CA THR A 134 -4.95 4.23 -19.27
C THR A 134 -4.49 3.04 -18.43
N PRO A 135 -5.19 1.89 -18.46
CA PRO A 135 -4.84 0.71 -17.66
C PRO A 135 -3.49 0.09 -18.04
N GLN A 136 -2.95 0.41 -19.22
CA GLN A 136 -1.64 -0.02 -19.70
C GLN A 136 -0.50 0.66 -18.92
N GLN A 137 -0.70 1.89 -18.46
CA GLN A 137 0.31 2.70 -17.77
C GLN A 137 0.34 2.45 -16.25
N ARG A 138 0.38 1.17 -15.84
CA ARG A 138 0.27 0.74 -14.43
C ARG A 138 1.20 1.49 -13.48
N ARG A 139 2.48 1.63 -13.83
CA ARG A 139 3.48 2.33 -13.00
C ARG A 139 3.11 3.79 -12.78
N HIS A 140 2.64 4.46 -13.83
CA HIS A 140 2.20 5.85 -13.74
C HIS A 140 0.96 5.97 -12.86
N ASN A 141 -0.05 5.11 -13.07
CA ASN A 141 -1.29 5.10 -12.30
C ASN A 141 -1.03 4.93 -10.79
N PHE A 142 -0.24 3.93 -10.41
CA PHE A 142 0.10 3.72 -8.99
C PHE A 142 0.89 4.88 -8.39
N THR A 143 1.89 5.40 -9.12
CA THR A 143 2.70 6.53 -8.64
C THR A 143 1.84 7.77 -8.42
N LEU A 144 0.96 8.08 -9.38
CA LEU A 144 0.08 9.22 -9.32
C LEU A 144 -0.91 9.08 -8.15
N ALA A 145 -1.59 7.94 -8.05
CA ALA A 145 -2.54 7.66 -6.98
C ALA A 145 -1.88 7.81 -5.59
N PHE A 146 -0.74 7.15 -5.37
CA PHE A 146 -0.10 7.16 -4.06
C PHE A 146 0.47 8.52 -3.70
N ARG A 147 1.05 9.25 -4.66
CA ARG A 147 1.54 10.61 -4.44
C ARG A 147 0.39 11.55 -4.08
N VAL A 148 -0.70 11.54 -4.84
CA VAL A 148 -1.86 12.41 -4.60
C VAL A 148 -2.52 12.07 -3.26
N ALA A 149 -2.66 10.79 -2.93
CA ALA A 149 -3.20 10.36 -1.64
C ALA A 149 -2.37 10.87 -0.46
N ASP A 150 -1.04 10.86 -0.58
CA ASP A 150 -0.13 11.36 0.45
C ASP A 150 -0.18 12.90 0.54
N GLU A 151 0.04 13.59 -0.58
CA GLU A 151 0.14 15.06 -0.61
C GLU A 151 -1.18 15.79 -0.29
N LYS A 152 -2.32 15.25 -0.74
CA LYS A 152 -3.63 15.92 -0.60
C LYS A 152 -4.45 15.40 0.57
N ALA A 153 -4.34 14.12 0.88
CA ALA A 153 -5.16 13.48 1.93
C ALA A 153 -4.34 12.97 3.12
N GLY A 154 -3.01 13.11 3.10
CA GLY A 154 -2.13 12.65 4.18
C GLY A 154 -2.16 11.13 4.37
N ILE A 155 -2.47 10.37 3.31
CA ILE A 155 -2.53 8.91 3.34
C ILE A 155 -1.15 8.36 2.98
N ALA A 156 -0.42 7.89 3.98
CA ALA A 156 0.88 7.28 3.77
C ALA A 156 0.79 6.08 2.81
N PRO A 157 1.69 5.98 1.81
CA PRO A 157 1.69 4.88 0.84
C PRO A 157 2.13 3.58 1.51
N LEU A 158 1.18 2.69 1.79
CA LEU A 158 1.47 1.36 2.38
C LEU A 158 1.90 0.33 1.34
N LEU A 159 1.69 0.62 0.06
CA LEU A 159 2.03 -0.26 -1.05
C LEU A 159 3.20 0.35 -1.83
N ASP A 160 4.16 -0.49 -2.19
CA ASP A 160 5.26 -0.08 -3.07
C ASP A 160 4.83 -0.18 -4.55
N VAL A 161 5.14 0.85 -5.33
CA VAL A 161 4.78 0.92 -6.75
C VAL A 161 5.46 -0.19 -7.55
N ASP A 162 6.76 -0.43 -7.33
CA ASP A 162 7.52 -1.41 -8.09
C ASP A 162 6.99 -2.83 -7.82
N ASP A 163 6.63 -3.12 -6.57
CA ASP A 163 5.98 -4.37 -6.18
C ASP A 163 4.62 -4.58 -6.85
N MET A 164 3.78 -3.54 -6.86
CA MET A 164 2.44 -3.61 -7.47
C MET A 164 2.50 -3.74 -8.99
N VAL A 165 3.50 -3.15 -9.63
CA VAL A 165 3.72 -3.28 -11.08
C VAL A 165 4.26 -4.67 -11.42
N ALA A 166 5.18 -5.21 -10.62
CA ALA A 166 5.74 -6.55 -10.83
C ALA A 166 4.68 -7.64 -10.66
N MET A 167 3.73 -7.48 -9.74
CA MET A 167 2.69 -8.46 -9.45
C MET A 167 1.42 -8.24 -10.27
N ARG A 168 1.09 -9.18 -11.16
CA ARG A 168 -0.22 -9.21 -11.85
C ARG A 168 -1.40 -9.45 -10.91
N LYS A 169 -1.16 -10.14 -9.79
CA LYS A 169 -2.16 -10.43 -8.75
C LYS A 169 -1.59 -10.01 -7.40
N PRO A 170 -1.85 -8.77 -6.94
CA PRO A 170 -1.37 -8.32 -5.65
C PRO A 170 -2.07 -9.09 -4.51
N ASP A 171 -1.39 -9.19 -3.35
CA ASP A 171 -1.98 -9.79 -2.15
C ASP A 171 -3.19 -8.96 -1.70
N TRP A 172 -4.34 -9.62 -1.65
CA TRP A 172 -5.60 -8.98 -1.31
C TRP A 172 -5.62 -8.38 0.09
N LYS A 173 -4.83 -8.89 1.03
CA LYS A 173 -4.73 -8.34 2.38
C LYS A 173 -4.00 -7.00 2.36
N CYS A 174 -2.91 -6.89 1.61
CA CYS A 174 -2.13 -5.66 1.49
C CYS A 174 -2.99 -4.54 0.86
N VAL A 175 -3.67 -4.86 -0.25
CA VAL A 175 -4.58 -3.93 -0.92
C VAL A 175 -5.74 -3.56 0.00
N PHE A 176 -6.37 -4.53 0.66
CA PHE A 176 -7.46 -4.29 1.60
C PHE A 176 -7.05 -3.34 2.74
N THR A 177 -5.89 -3.56 3.37
CA THR A 177 -5.38 -2.69 4.44
C THR A 177 -5.12 -1.27 3.95
N TYR A 178 -4.60 -1.12 2.73
CA TYR A 178 -4.40 0.21 2.14
C TYR A 178 -5.74 0.90 1.84
N VAL A 179 -6.69 0.21 1.21
CA VAL A 179 -8.02 0.74 0.92
C VAL A 179 -8.79 1.08 2.21
N GLN A 180 -8.63 0.31 3.30
CA GLN A 180 -9.17 0.66 4.62
C GLN A 180 -8.60 1.99 5.15
N SER A 181 -7.34 2.30 4.84
CA SER A 181 -6.73 3.57 5.24
C SER A 181 -7.29 4.74 4.44
N ILE A 182 -7.51 4.55 3.14
CA ILE A 182 -8.24 5.50 2.28
C ILE A 182 -9.67 5.70 2.80
N TYR A 183 -10.40 4.61 3.04
CA TYR A 183 -11.76 4.65 3.58
C TYR A 183 -11.83 5.41 4.89
N ARG A 184 -10.94 5.14 5.87
CA ARG A 184 -10.95 5.87 7.15
C ARG A 184 -10.74 7.37 7.00
N ARG A 185 -9.98 7.80 6.00
CA ARG A 185 -9.75 9.23 5.75
C ARG A 185 -10.95 9.89 5.11
N PHE A 186 -11.51 9.29 4.07
CA PHE A 186 -12.65 9.85 3.34
C PHE A 186 -14.02 9.50 3.92
N LYS A 187 -14.09 8.60 4.92
CA LYS A 187 -15.35 8.24 5.60
C LYS A 187 -16.00 9.44 6.28
N ASN A 188 -15.19 10.42 6.72
CA ASN A 188 -15.69 11.62 7.39
C ASN A 188 -16.12 12.73 6.41
N GLU A 189 -15.88 12.56 5.10
CA GLU A 189 -16.32 13.48 4.03
C GLU A 189 -17.63 13.02 3.37
N LEU A 190 -18.42 12.22 4.09
CA LEU A 190 -19.73 11.70 3.69
C LEU A 190 -20.86 12.54 4.30
#